data_AF-A0A353PGK8-F1
#
_entry.id   AF-A0A353PGK8-F1
#
_cell.length_a   1.000
_cell.length_b   1.000
_cell.length_c   1.000
_cell.angle_alpha   90.00
_cell.angle_beta   90.00
_cell.angle_gamma   90.00
#
_symmetry.space_group_name_H-M   'P 1'
#
loop_
_entity.id
_entity.type
_entity.pdbx_description
1 polymer ?
#
loop_
_entity_poly.entity_id
_entity_poly.type
_entity_poly.pdbx_seq_one_letter_code
_entity_poly.pdbx_strand_id
1 'polypeptide(L)' 'TDIDSARLQRVQDTLSRLGLTAEIRCADLSMPETWHDGRPFDRILLDAPCSATGVIRRHPDIKLLRRPAD' A
#
# COMPACT_ATOMS: atom_id res chain seq x y z
N THR A 1 -2.64 -3.92 5.05
CA THR A 1 -1.82 -4.96 4.40
C THR A 1 -1.09 -4.36 3.22
N ASP A 2 0.17 -4.72 3.01
CA ASP A 2 0.99 -4.32 1.85
C ASP A 2 1.99 -5.45 1.56
N ILE A 3 2.48 -5.59 0.33
CA ILE A 3 3.46 -6.61 -0.04
C ILE A 3 4.89 -6.21 0.37
N ASP A 4 5.14 -4.92 0.56
CA ASP A 4 6.46 -4.36 0.87
C ASP A 4 6.60 -4.07 2.37
N SER A 5 7.39 -4.90 3.05
CA SER A 5 7.64 -4.80 4.50
C SER A 5 8.29 -3.47 4.91
N ALA A 6 9.10 -2.86 4.05
CA ALA A 6 9.73 -1.57 4.34
C ALA A 6 8.70 -0.43 4.33
N ARG A 7 7.65 -0.53 3.50
CA ARG A 7 6.51 0.42 3.55
C ARG A 7 5.72 0.25 4.82
N LEU A 8 5.53 -0.98 5.28
CA LEU A 8 4.80 -1.27 6.51
C LEU A 8 5.49 -0.72 7.76
N GLN A 9 6.83 -0.65 7.78
CA GLN A 9 7.54 0.02 8.90
C GLN A 9 7.09 1.48 9.05
N ARG A 10 6.95 2.22 7.93
CA ARG A 10 6.46 3.61 7.96
C ARG A 10 5.02 3.71 8.48
N VAL A 11 4.19 2.72 8.20
CA VAL A 11 2.82 2.64 8.74
C VAL A 11 2.88 2.43 10.26
N GLN A 12 3.72 1.51 10.73
CA GLN A 12 3.89 1.23 12.16
C GLN A 12 4.41 2.46 12.91
N ASP A 13 5.39 3.17 12.36
CA ASP A 13 5.94 4.39 12.96
C ASP A 13 4.87 5.49 13.04
N THR A 14 4.05 5.61 11.99
CA THR A 14 2.94 6.57 11.94
C THR A 14 1.87 6.26 12.99
N LEU A 15 1.47 4.99 13.11
CA LEU A 15 0.52 4.56 14.13
C LEU A 15 1.05 4.81 15.54
N SER A 16 2.31 4.46 15.80
CA SER A 16 2.97 4.67 17.09
C SER A 16 3.03 6.15 17.47
N ARG A 17 3.41 7.02 16.53
CA ARG A 17 3.45 8.48 16.73
C ARG A 17 2.07 9.06 17.03
N LEU A 18 1.00 8.50 16.45
CA LEU A 18 -0.37 8.95 16.66
C LEU A 18 -1.05 8.28 17.88
N GLY A 19 -0.38 7.34 18.55
CA GLY A 19 -0.97 6.55 19.64
C GLY A 19 -2.11 5.63 19.17
N LEU A 20 -2.12 5.24 17.89
CA LEU A 20 -3.14 4.39 17.30
C LEU A 20 -2.64 2.94 17.23
N THR A 21 -3.58 2.00 17.19
CA THR A 21 -3.28 0.58 17.02
C THR A 21 -4.13 0.03 15.88
N ALA A 22 -3.48 -0.72 14.99
CA ALA A 22 -4.12 -1.43 13.90
C ALA A 22 -3.35 -2.71 13.62
N GLU A 23 -4.02 -3.70 13.06
CA GLU A 23 -3.35 -4.91 12.60
C GLU A 23 -2.63 -4.65 11.27
N ILE A 24 -1.34 -4.97 11.24
CA ILE A 24 -0.48 -4.80 10.07
C ILE A 24 -0.04 -6.17 9.60
N ARG A 25 -0.32 -6.49 8.32
CA ARG A 25 0.10 -7.75 7.68
C ARG A 25 0.92 -7.44 6.43
N CYS A 26 2.04 -8.15 6.26
CA CYS A 26 2.81 -8.16 5.03
C CYS A 26 2.31 -9.30 4.15
N ALA A 27 1.61 -8.99 3.06
CA ALA A 27 1.03 -9.99 2.17
C ALA A 27 0.72 -9.42 0.79
N ASP A 28 0.68 -10.30 -0.21
CA ASP A 28 0.21 -9.97 -1.55
C ASP A 28 -1.32 -9.91 -1.58
N LEU A 29 -1.86 -8.73 -1.90
CA LEU A 29 -3.29 -8.50 -1.99
C LEU A 29 -3.97 -9.29 -3.13
N SER A 30 -3.21 -9.72 -4.14
CA SER A 30 -3.72 -10.56 -5.24
C SER A 30 -3.95 -12.03 -4.84
N MET A 31 -3.41 -12.46 -3.68
CA MET A 31 -3.51 -13.82 -3.14
C MET A 31 -4.23 -13.82 -1.77
N PRO A 32 -5.53 -13.47 -1.72
CA PRO A 32 -6.28 -13.32 -0.46
C PRO A 32 -6.27 -14.58 0.42
N GLU A 33 -6.23 -15.77 -0.18
CA GLU A 33 -6.14 -17.05 0.53
C GLU A 33 -4.92 -17.18 1.45
N THR A 34 -3.88 -16.37 1.24
CA THR A 34 -2.65 -16.40 2.06
C THR A 34 -2.73 -15.56 3.32
N TRP A 35 -3.67 -14.61 3.42
CA TRP A 35 -3.71 -13.61 4.50
C TRP A 35 -5.10 -13.29 5.04
N HIS A 36 -6.14 -13.66 4.31
CA HIS A 36 -7.54 -13.41 4.64
C HIS A 36 -8.17 -14.66 5.24
N ASP A 37 -8.85 -14.52 6.37
CA ASP A 37 -9.49 -15.61 7.11
C ASP A 37 -10.91 -15.95 6.59
N GLY A 38 -11.28 -15.39 5.43
CA GLY A 38 -12.59 -15.58 4.81
C GLY A 38 -13.70 -14.70 5.40
N ARG A 39 -13.42 -13.89 6.43
CA ARG A 39 -14.42 -12.98 7.02
C ARG A 39 -14.54 -11.72 6.18
N PRO A 40 -15.73 -11.39 5.64
CA PRO A 40 -15.88 -10.20 4.82
C PRO A 40 -15.62 -8.92 5.65
N PHE A 41 -15.00 -7.94 5.01
CA PHE A 41 -14.85 -6.60 5.58
C PHE A 41 -16.14 -5.79 5.38
N ASP A 42 -16.51 -4.97 6.36
CA ASP A 42 -17.61 -4.01 6.20
C ASP A 42 -17.31 -2.97 5.12
N ARG A 43 -16.03 -2.57 5.02
CA ARG A 43 -15.52 -1.59 4.04
C ARG A 43 -14.08 -1.90 3.67
N ILE A 44 -13.72 -1.61 2.42
CA ILE A 44 -12.35 -1.74 1.91
C ILE A 44 -11.95 -0.40 1.28
N LEU A 45 -10.78 0.10 1.68
CA LEU A 45 -10.10 1.18 0.97
C LEU A 45 -8.91 0.57 0.23
N LEU A 46 -8.90 0.69 -1.10
CA LEU A 46 -7.83 0.18 -1.95
C LEU A 46 -7.12 1.36 -2.63
N ASP A 47 -5.87 1.61 -2.23
CA ASP A 47 -4.95 2.48 -2.96
C ASP A 47 -4.16 1.62 -3.95
N ALA A 48 -4.70 1.48 -5.16
CA ALA A 48 -4.15 0.57 -6.17
C ALA A 48 -2.83 1.11 -6.75
N PRO A 49 -1.86 0.23 -7.07
CA PRO A 49 -0.67 0.65 -7.79
C PRO A 49 -1.09 1.29 -9.12
N CYS A 50 -0.66 2.53 -9.34
CA CYS A 50 -1.00 3.31 -10.51
C CYS A 50 0.25 3.93 -11.15
N SER A 51 0.08 4.52 -12.32
CA SER A 51 1.15 5.21 -13.06
C SER A 51 1.72 6.44 -12.33
N ALA A 52 1.08 6.88 -11.24
CA ALA A 52 1.50 7.99 -10.38
C ALA A 52 1.69 9.34 -11.12
N THR A 53 1.08 9.49 -12.29
CA THR A 53 1.20 10.71 -13.12
C THR A 53 0.68 11.97 -12.41
N GLY A 54 -0.30 11.82 -11.52
CA GLY A 54 -0.84 12.93 -10.72
C GLY A 54 0.13 13.54 -9.69
N VAL A 55 1.23 12.87 -9.35
CA VAL A 55 2.23 13.35 -8.39
C VAL A 55 3.57 13.74 -9.02
N ILE A 56 3.65 13.80 -10.36
CA ILE A 56 4.88 14.15 -11.11
C ILE A 56 5.55 15.44 -10.62
N ARG A 57 4.78 16.44 -10.18
CA ARG A 57 5.36 17.69 -9.65
C ARG A 57 6.23 17.46 -8.41
N ARG A 58 5.89 16.47 -7.57
CA ARG A 58 6.62 16.12 -6.34
C ARG A 58 7.67 15.03 -6.59
N HIS A 59 7.46 14.22 -7.62
CA HIS A 59 8.32 13.11 -8.02
C HIS A 59 8.60 13.19 -9.53
N PRO A 60 9.51 14.09 -9.97
CA PRO A 60 9.75 14.34 -11.40
C PRO A 60 10.41 13.15 -12.12
N ASP A 61 11.07 12.28 -11.37
CA ASP A 61 11.69 11.02 -11.81
C ASP A 61 10.69 10.03 -12.42
N ILE A 62 9.40 10.13 -12.07
CA ILE A 62 8.30 9.35 -12.68
C ILE A 62 8.28 9.53 -14.21
N LYS A 63 8.66 10.70 -14.73
CA LYS A 63 8.72 10.95 -16.19
C LYS A 63 9.76 10.10 -16.91
N LEU A 64 10.82 9.68 -16.22
CA LEU A 64 11.93 8.91 -16.81
C LEU A 64 11.76 7.41 -16.56
N LEU A 65 11.14 7.04 -15.44
CA LEU A 65 11.03 5.65 -15.01
C LEU A 65 9.79 4.93 -15.56
N ARG A 66 8.77 5.66 -16.04
CA ARG A 66 7.53 5.05 -16.55
C ARG A 66 7.56 4.90 -18.07
N ARG A 67 7.14 3.73 -18.54
CA ARG A 67 6.92 3.45 -19.96
C ARG A 67 5.42 3.46 -20.26
N PRO A 68 5.01 3.63 -21.53
CA PRO A 68 3.59 3.70 -21.91
C PRO A 68 2.74 2.48 -21.56
N ALA A 69 3.36 1.35 -21.24
CA ALA A 69 2.69 0.09 -20.90
C ALA A 69 2.55 -0.16 -19.38
N ASP A 70 3.08 0.74 -18.54
CA ASP A 70 2.98 0.69 -17.07
C ASP A 70 1.81 1.56 -16.56
#